data_AF-A0AAU8AP36-F1
#
_entry.id   AF-A0AAU8AP36-F1
#
_cell.length_a   1.000
_cell.length_b   1.000
_cell.length_c   1.000
_cell.angle_alpha   90.00
_cell.angle_beta   90.00
_cell.angle_gamma   90.00
#
_symmetry.space_group_name_H-M   'P 1'
#
loop_
_entity.id
_entity.type
_entity.pdbx_description
1 polymer ?
#
loop_
_entity_poly.entity_id
_entity_poly.type
_entity_poly.pdbx_seq_one_letter_code
_entity_poly.pdbx_strand_id
1 'polypeptide(L)'
;MMNGPARATFLIAATALALRSGGMTACADSVEALRCALEDFPIAAPGDEIGPAHGRARELIAARCAGDETAYGEAKFALTLEMSAHWQLRARAYARRSV
;
A
#
# COMPACT_ATOMS: atom_id res chain seq x y z
N MET A 1 -13.71 0.03 -17.49
CA MET A 1 -13.14 0.37 -16.16
C MET A 1 -13.54 -0.72 -15.17
N MET A 2 -12.71 -1.76 -14.98
CA MET A 2 -13.04 -2.93 -14.14
C MET A 2 -12.06 -3.16 -12.96
N ASN A 3 -11.32 -2.13 -12.54
CA ASN A 3 -10.35 -2.25 -11.43
C ASN A 3 -10.91 -1.83 -10.06
N GLY A 4 -12.20 -1.49 -9.93
CA GLY A 4 -12.77 -1.01 -8.67
C GLY A 4 -12.53 -1.95 -7.48
N PRO A 5 -12.88 -3.25 -7.59
CA PRO A 5 -12.68 -4.23 -6.51
C PRO A 5 -11.20 -4.53 -6.22
N ALA A 6 -10.38 -4.66 -7.26
CA ALA A 6 -8.95 -4.94 -7.13
C ALA A 6 -8.20 -3.76 -6.47
N ARG A 7 -8.48 -2.53 -6.91
CA ARG A 7 -7.94 -1.30 -6.30
C ARG A 7 -8.36 -1.16 -4.84
N ALA A 8 -9.62 -1.46 -4.51
CA ALA A 8 -10.10 -1.44 -3.13
C ALA A 8 -9.37 -2.47 -2.25
N THR A 9 -9.17 -3.69 -2.77
CA THR A 9 -8.44 -4.75 -2.07
C THR A 9 -7.00 -4.35 -1.80
N PHE A 10 -6.32 -3.78 -2.80
CA PHE A 10 -4.98 -3.20 -2.63
C PHE A 10 -4.95 -2.13 -1.54
N LEU A 11 -5.88 -1.17 -1.58
CA LEU A 11 -5.99 -0.10 -0.59
C LEU A 11 -6.16 -0.64 0.84
N ILE A 12 -6.99 -1.66 1.01
CA ILE A 12 -7.23 -2.31 2.30
C ILE A 12 -5.94 -2.99 2.78
N ALA A 13 -5.30 -3.82 1.96
CA ALA A 13 -4.09 -4.54 2.33
C ALA A 13 -2.92 -3.58 2.65
N ALA A 14 -2.72 -2.56 1.81
CA ALA A 14 -1.68 -1.56 2.01
C ALA A 14 -1.92 -0.74 3.28
N THR A 15 -3.16 -0.33 3.55
CA THR A 15 -3.51 0.40 4.79
C THR A 15 -3.32 -0.49 6.02
N ALA A 16 -3.77 -1.74 5.98
CA ALA A 16 -3.62 -2.67 7.09
C ALA A 16 -2.14 -2.89 7.43
N LEU A 17 -1.27 -3.06 6.42
CA LEU A 17 0.16 -3.21 6.63
C LEU A 17 0.82 -1.91 7.16
N ALA A 18 0.42 -0.75 6.64
CA ALA A 18 0.93 0.55 7.08
C ALA A 18 0.61 0.85 8.56
N LEU A 19 -0.56 0.43 9.05
CA LEU A 19 -0.96 0.60 10.45
C LEU A 19 -0.33 -0.42 11.40
N ARG A 20 0.23 -1.51 10.87
CA ARG A 20 0.74 -2.60 11.69
C ARG A 20 2.17 -2.31 12.15
N SER A 21 2.42 -2.37 13.45
CA SER A 21 3.78 -2.29 14.01
C SER A 21 4.57 -3.58 13.75
N GLY A 22 5.91 -3.47 13.79
CA GLY A 22 6.83 -4.61 13.68
C GLY A 22 7.53 -4.76 12.32
N GLY A 23 8.47 -5.70 12.27
CA GLY A 23 9.30 -5.99 11.09
C GLY A 23 8.71 -7.02 10.14
N MET A 24 9.57 -7.54 9.26
CA MET A 24 9.24 -8.46 8.17
C MET A 24 8.54 -9.74 8.65
N THR A 25 9.02 -10.35 9.71
CA THR A 25 8.46 -11.60 10.28
C THR A 25 7.12 -11.38 10.95
N ALA A 26 7.02 -10.34 11.78
CA ALA A 26 5.78 -9.99 12.46
C ALA A 26 4.64 -9.68 11.49
N CYS A 27 4.96 -9.11 10.32
CA CYS A 27 4.00 -8.68 9.31
C CYS A 27 3.65 -9.74 8.24
N ALA A 28 4.10 -10.98 8.37
CA ALA A 28 4.03 -11.99 7.29
C ALA A 28 2.65 -12.11 6.61
N ASP A 29 1.57 -12.26 7.38
CA ASP A 29 0.22 -12.40 6.81
C ASP A 29 -0.25 -11.15 6.05
N SER A 30 0.08 -9.96 6.58
CA SER A 30 -0.26 -8.68 5.94
C SER A 30 0.54 -8.45 4.67
N VAL A 31 1.79 -8.93 4.63
CA VAL A 31 2.65 -8.90 3.45
C VAL A 31 2.11 -9.84 2.38
N GLU A 32 1.65 -11.04 2.76
CA GLU A 32 1.05 -11.98 1.82
C GLU A 32 -0.27 -11.45 1.24
N ALA A 33 -1.14 -10.86 2.07
CA ALA A 33 -2.37 -10.22 1.59
C ALA A 33 -2.07 -9.07 0.60
N LEU A 34 -1.02 -8.28 0.86
CA LEU A 34 -0.58 -7.23 -0.05
C LEU A 34 -0.01 -7.79 -1.35
N ARG A 35 0.72 -8.91 -1.30
CA ARG A 35 1.24 -9.62 -2.47
C ARG A 35 0.10 -10.08 -3.37
N CYS A 36 -0.90 -10.77 -2.83
CA CYS A 36 -2.08 -11.20 -3.60
C CYS A 36 -2.82 -10.00 -4.22
N ALA A 37 -3.00 -8.92 -3.46
CA ALA A 37 -3.66 -7.72 -3.98
C ALA A 37 -2.88 -7.06 -5.13
N LEU A 38 -1.54 -7.12 -5.11
CA LEU A 38 -0.69 -6.65 -6.22
C LEU A 38 -0.78 -7.55 -7.45
N GLU A 39 -1.01 -8.86 -7.29
CA GLU A 39 -1.24 -9.78 -8.42
C GLU A 39 -2.57 -9.47 -9.11
N ASP A 40 -3.62 -9.22 -8.33
CA ASP A 40 -4.95 -8.86 -8.84
C ASP A 40 -5.04 -7.42 -9.37
N PHE A 41 -4.14 -6.54 -8.90
CA PHE A 41 -4.01 -5.16 -9.35
C PHE A 41 -2.57 -4.90 -9.84
N PRO A 42 -2.16 -5.45 -10.99
CA PRO A 42 -0.76 -5.49 -11.38
C PRO A 42 -0.21 -4.12 -11.79
N ILE A 43 -1.04 -3.22 -12.31
CA ILE A 43 -0.57 -1.91 -12.81
C ILE A 43 -1.54 -0.83 -12.33
N ALA A 44 -1.01 0.15 -11.61
CA ALA A 44 -1.71 1.41 -11.38
C ALA A 44 -1.73 2.23 -12.67
N ALA A 45 -2.87 2.85 -12.99
CA ALA A 45 -2.98 3.66 -14.19
C ALA A 45 -2.04 4.89 -14.11
N PRO A 46 -1.48 5.38 -15.24
CA PRO A 46 -0.70 6.61 -15.25
C PRO A 46 -1.51 7.78 -14.66
N GLY A 47 -0.91 8.50 -13.72
CA GLY A 47 -1.57 9.60 -13.01
C GLY A 47 -2.57 9.19 -11.92
N ASP A 48 -2.73 7.89 -11.63
CA ASP A 48 -3.51 7.46 -10.46
C ASP A 48 -2.79 7.88 -9.18
N GLU A 49 -3.52 8.51 -8.28
CA GLU A 49 -3.07 8.93 -6.94
C GLU A 49 -2.49 7.76 -6.12
N ILE A 50 -2.86 6.51 -6.45
CA ILE A 50 -2.36 5.30 -5.79
C ILE A 50 -1.01 4.82 -6.33
N GLY A 51 -0.55 5.36 -7.46
CA GLY A 51 0.67 4.93 -8.15
C GLY A 51 1.92 4.88 -7.26
N PRO A 52 2.21 5.93 -6.46
CA PRO A 52 3.32 5.92 -5.52
C PRO A 52 3.23 4.78 -4.49
N ALA A 53 2.07 4.60 -3.84
CA ALA A 53 1.85 3.52 -2.88
C ALA A 53 2.01 2.13 -3.53
N HIS A 54 1.55 1.98 -4.77
CA HIS A 54 1.71 0.76 -5.56
C HIS A 54 3.19 0.42 -5.81
N GLY A 55 3.99 1.42 -6.17
CA GLY A 55 5.44 1.29 -6.30
C GLY A 55 6.12 0.85 -5.01
N ARG A 56 5.80 1.50 -3.87
CA ARG A 56 6.36 1.14 -2.56
C ARG A 56 5.97 -0.26 -2.11
N ALA A 57 4.73 -0.68 -2.40
CA ALA A 57 4.29 -2.04 -2.11
C ALA A 57 5.13 -3.07 -2.89
N ARG A 58 5.45 -2.82 -4.17
CA ARG A 58 6.32 -3.71 -4.97
C ARG A 58 7.74 -3.78 -4.45
N GLU A 59 8.33 -2.65 -4.08
CA GLU A 59 9.66 -2.58 -3.44
C GLU A 59 9.69 -3.40 -2.15
N LEU A 60 8.65 -3.28 -1.32
CA LEU A 60 8.49 -4.03 -0.08
C LEU A 60 8.42 -5.54 -0.31
N ILE A 61 7.62 -5.99 -1.29
CA ILE A 61 7.55 -7.42 -1.64
C ILE A 61 8.90 -7.91 -2.18
N ALA A 62 9.58 -7.12 -3.01
CA ALA A 62 10.90 -7.48 -3.51
C ALA A 62 11.92 -7.65 -2.36
N ALA A 63 11.96 -6.71 -1.41
CA ALA A 63 12.81 -6.80 -0.22
C ALA A 63 12.46 -8.02 0.65
N ARG A 64 11.17 -8.34 0.81
CA ARG A 64 10.71 -9.54 1.52
C ARG A 64 11.23 -10.82 0.87
N CYS A 65 11.15 -10.91 -0.45
CA CYS A 65 11.62 -12.07 -1.22
C CYS A 65 13.14 -12.21 -1.16
N ALA A 66 13.88 -11.09 -1.14
CA ALA A 66 15.32 -11.07 -0.98
C ALA A 66 15.79 -11.36 0.46
N GLY A 67 14.89 -11.29 1.45
CA GLY A 67 15.24 -11.40 2.87
C GLY A 67 15.99 -10.17 3.40
N ASP A 68 15.87 -9.02 2.73
CA ASP A 68 16.53 -7.78 3.12
C ASP A 68 15.66 -7.00 4.13
N GLU A 69 16.00 -7.11 5.42
CA GLU A 69 15.24 -6.44 6.48
C GLU A 69 15.33 -4.92 6.45
N THR A 70 16.48 -4.36 6.03
CA THR A 70 16.68 -2.92 5.96
C THR A 70 15.84 -2.33 4.83
N ALA A 71 15.96 -2.89 3.62
CA ALA A 71 15.16 -2.46 2.48
C ALA A 71 13.67 -2.66 2.72
N TYR A 72 13.28 -3.73 3.42
CA TYR A 72 11.89 -3.94 3.84
C TYR A 72 11.41 -2.83 4.78
N GLY A 73 12.22 -2.47 5.78
CA GLY A 73 11.89 -1.40 6.73
C GLY A 73 11.72 -0.04 6.03
N GLU A 74 12.63 0.31 5.14
CA GLU A 74 12.56 1.54 4.34
C GLU A 74 11.32 1.57 3.44
N ALA A 75 11.07 0.50 2.70
CA ALA A 75 9.91 0.39 1.81
C ALA A 75 8.59 0.42 2.61
N LYS A 76 8.53 -0.23 3.79
CA LYS A 76 7.37 -0.18 4.68
C LYS A 76 7.13 1.23 5.23
N PHE A 77 8.19 1.93 5.62
CA PHE A 77 8.07 3.31 6.07
C PHE A 77 7.57 4.21 4.93
N ALA A 78 8.13 4.08 3.73
CA ALA A 78 7.68 4.82 2.56
C ALA A 78 6.20 4.53 2.22
N LEU A 79 5.80 3.25 2.20
CA LEU A 79 4.40 2.86 2.01
C LEU A 79 3.48 3.49 3.06
N THR A 80 3.92 3.56 4.32
CA THR A 80 3.16 4.19 5.40
C THR A 80 2.93 5.67 5.15
N LEU A 81 3.93 6.39 4.64
CA LEU A 81 3.79 7.80 4.26
C LEU A 81 2.80 7.98 3.11
N GLU A 82 2.89 7.17 2.07
CA GLU A 82 1.98 7.25 0.91
C GLU A 82 0.52 6.99 1.33
N MET A 83 0.29 5.96 2.17
CA MET A 83 -1.04 5.67 2.68
C MET A 83 -1.58 6.78 3.58
N SER A 84 -0.72 7.37 4.41
CA SER A 84 -1.11 8.52 5.25
C SER A 84 -1.51 9.72 4.40
N ALA A 85 -0.74 10.04 3.35
CA ALA A 85 -1.03 11.13 2.43
C ALA A 85 -2.35 10.89 1.68
N HIS A 86 -2.57 9.67 1.17
CA HIS A 86 -3.82 9.28 0.51
C HIS A 86 -5.03 9.54 1.41
N TRP A 87 -5.02 9.03 2.64
CA TRP A 87 -6.16 9.18 3.55
C TRP A 87 -6.35 10.63 4.01
N GLN A 88 -5.28 11.40 4.17
CA GLN A 88 -5.39 12.83 4.49
C GLN A 88 -6.09 13.61 3.36
N LEU A 89 -5.77 13.32 2.10
CA LEU A 89 -6.44 13.93 0.95
C LEU A 89 -7.93 13.56 0.91
N ARG A 90 -8.26 12.30 1.15
CA ARG A 90 -9.64 11.81 1.20
C ARG A 90 -10.45 12.48 2.32
N ALA A 91 -9.86 12.60 3.51
CA ALA A 91 -10.48 13.31 4.64
C ALA A 91 -10.76 14.79 4.32
N ARG A 92 -9.81 15.49 3.69
CA ARG A 92 -9.99 16.88 3.25
C ARG A 92 -11.09 17.01 2.19
N ALA A 93 -11.12 16.10 1.22
CA ALA A 93 -12.14 16.09 0.19
C ALA A 93 -13.55 15.85 0.77
N TYR A 94 -13.66 14.97 1.77
CA TYR A 94 -14.91 14.75 2.49
C TYR A 94 -15.37 16.02 3.24
N ALA A 95 -14.47 16.64 4.01
CA ALA A 95 -14.77 17.85 4.78
C ALA A 95 -15.25 19.03 3.91
N ARG A 96 -14.71 19.18 2.69
CA ARG A 96 -15.15 20.22 1.74
C ARG A 96 -16.53 19.98 1.13
N ARG A 97 -17.04 18.76 1.16
CA ARG A 97 -18.36 18.40 0.60
C ARG A 97 -19.47 18.48 1.64
N SER A 98 -19.12 18.57 2.93
CA SER A 98 -20.04 18.69 4.06
C SER A 98 -20.30 20.14 4.49
N VAL A 99 -19.76 21.11 3.76
CA VAL A 99 -19.98 22.56 3.90
C VAL A 99 -20.80 23.02 2.70
#